data_AF-A0A7H8HB88-F1
#
_entry.id   AF-A0A7H8HB88-F1
#
_cell.length_a   1.000
_cell.length_b   1.000
_cell.length_c   1.000
_cell.angle_alpha   90.00
_cell.angle_beta   90.00
_cell.angle_gamma   90.00
#
_symmetry.space_group_name_H-M   'P 1'
#
loop_
_entity.id
_entity.type
_entity.pdbx_description
1 polymer ?
#
loop_
_entity_poly.entity_id
_entity_poly.type
_entity_poly.pdbx_seq_one_letter_code
_entity_poly.pdbx_strand_id
1 'polypeptide(L)'
;MLARRSLTRNSKGKHEIAYYLCCASTGTTDKEIIRVAGARWAVEDCFQTAKTDVGLDQYQVRRYDAWYRHITLAMLAHTYLAVTAAIAPKALAAASSQSRWARSSVSWHT
;
A
#
# COMPACT_ATOMS: atom_id res chain seq x y z
N MET A 1 0.37 12.73 -22.58
CA MET A 1 1.29 11.57 -22.47
C MET A 1 2.44 12.00 -21.56
N LEU A 2 2.75 11.20 -20.53
CA LEU A 2 3.82 11.50 -19.56
C LEU A 2 4.95 10.49 -19.76
N ALA A 3 6.20 10.96 -19.78
CA ALA A 3 7.39 10.11 -19.81
C ALA A 3 8.16 10.23 -18.50
N ARG A 4 8.50 9.09 -17.89
CA ARG A 4 9.36 9.01 -16.70
C ARG A 4 10.68 8.39 -17.08
N ARG A 5 11.79 9.03 -16.72
CA ARG A 5 13.14 8.52 -16.92
C ARG A 5 13.69 7.93 -15.62
N SER A 6 14.32 6.77 -15.70
CA SER A 6 15.08 6.19 -14.59
C SER A 6 16.27 7.07 -14.20
N LEU A 7 16.50 7.24 -12.90
CA LEU A 7 17.66 7.95 -12.38
C LEU A 7 18.95 7.12 -12.50
N THR A 8 18.83 5.79 -12.42
CA THR A 8 19.94 4.86 -12.54
C THR A 8 20.01 4.30 -13.95
N ARG A 9 21.23 4.17 -14.49
CA ARG A 9 21.49 3.49 -15.76
C ARG A 9 21.32 1.98 -15.59
N ASN A 10 20.76 1.32 -16.59
CA ASN A 10 20.67 -0.14 -16.63
C ASN A 10 22.02 -0.80 -16.96
N SER A 11 22.06 -2.14 -17.02
CA SER A 11 23.27 -2.92 -17.33
C SER A 11 23.91 -2.59 -18.69
N LYS A 12 23.15 -1.96 -19.59
CA LYS A 12 23.62 -1.50 -20.91
C LYS A 12 24.05 -0.03 -20.91
N GLY A 13 24.15 0.61 -19.75
CA GLY A 13 24.55 2.00 -19.60
C GLY A 13 23.51 3.03 -20.07
N LYS A 14 22.27 2.61 -20.34
CA LYS A 14 21.17 3.46 -20.84
C LYS A 14 20.19 3.80 -19.73
N HIS A 15 19.54 4.96 -19.85
CA HIS A 15 18.43 5.31 -18.97
C HIS A 15 17.15 4.73 -19.54
N GLU A 16 16.40 4.04 -18.70
CA GLU A 16 15.11 3.49 -19.09
C GLU A 16 14.05 4.58 -19.05
N ILE A 17 13.15 4.57 -20.04
CA ILE A 17 12.05 5.53 -20.14
C ILE A 17 10.75 4.72 -20.12
N ALA A 18 9.86 5.08 -19.19
CA ALA A 18 8.51 4.53 -19.09
C ALA A 18 7.51 5.59 -19.57
N TYR A 19 6.52 5.17 -20.35
CA TYR A 19 5.49 6.04 -20.87
C TYR A 19 4.14 5.76 -20.20
N TYR A 20 3.42 6.82 -19.88
CA TYR A 20 2.08 6.77 -19.31
C TYR A 20 1.10 7.45 -20.27
N LEU A 21 0.01 6.76 -20.58
CA LEU A 21 -1.15 7.35 -21.24
C LEU A 21 -1.95 8.11 -20.19
N CYS A 22 -2.16 9.40 -20.41
CA CYS A 22 -2.86 10.28 -19.47
C CYS A 22 -4.21 10.68 -20.08
N CYS A 23 -5.30 10.15 -19.55
CA CYS A 23 -6.66 10.53 -19.92
C CYS A 23 -7.13 11.63 -18.95
N ALA A 24 -6.70 12.87 -19.19
CA ALA A 24 -7.04 14.03 -18.37
C ALA A 24 -7.88 15.03 -19.17
N SER A 25 -8.74 15.80 -18.49
CA SER A 25 -9.53 16.86 -19.12
C SER A 25 -8.63 17.98 -19.65
N THR A 26 -9.09 18.70 -20.67
CA THR A 26 -8.43 19.92 -21.15
C THR A 26 -8.35 20.95 -20.01
N GLY A 27 -7.14 21.27 -19.57
CA GLY A 27 -6.87 22.20 -18.46
C GLY A 27 -6.26 21.55 -17.22
N THR A 28 -6.15 20.22 -17.14
CA THR A 28 -5.44 19.55 -16.04
C THR A 28 -3.96 19.92 -16.06
N THR A 29 -3.42 20.28 -14.89
CA THR A 29 -2.03 20.72 -14.77
C THR A 29 -1.06 19.53 -14.84
N ASP A 30 0.15 19.76 -15.36
CA ASP A 30 1.19 18.74 -15.39
C ASP A 30 1.50 18.17 -13.99
N LYS A 31 1.42 19.03 -12.96
CA LYS A 31 1.61 18.63 -11.55
C LYS A 31 0.60 17.59 -11.11
N GLU A 32 -0.67 17.73 -11.50
CA GLU A 32 -1.71 16.75 -11.17
C GLU A 32 -1.47 15.43 -11.89
N ILE A 33 -1.09 15.48 -13.17
CA ILE A 33 -0.77 14.28 -13.95
C ILE A 33 0.42 13.52 -13.32
N ILE A 34 1.46 14.25 -12.91
CA ILE A 34 2.62 13.68 -12.21
C ILE A 34 2.21 13.09 -10.86
N ARG A 35 1.36 13.78 -10.08
CA ARG A 35 0.86 13.30 -8.80
C ARG A 35 0.10 11.98 -8.96
N VAL A 36 -0.79 11.90 -9.94
CA VAL A 36 -1.57 10.68 -10.24
C VAL A 36 -0.66 9.56 -10.69
N ALA A 37 0.32 9.83 -11.57
CA ALA A 37 1.29 8.82 -11.99
C ALA A 37 2.13 8.28 -10.82
N GLY A 38 2.48 9.15 -9.86
CA GLY A 38 3.19 8.77 -8.64
C GLY A 38 2.34 7.95 -7.66
N ALA A 39 1.03 8.18 -7.61
CA ALA A 39 0.11 7.46 -6.72
C ALA A 39 0.01 5.95 -7.01
N ARG A 40 0.43 5.50 -8.21
CA ARG A 40 0.48 4.07 -8.55
C ARG A 40 1.23 3.24 -7.51
N TRP A 41 2.34 3.76 -6.97
CA TRP A 41 3.12 3.02 -5.98
C TRP A 41 2.36 2.86 -4.66
N ALA A 42 1.65 3.91 -4.23
CA ALA A 42 0.85 3.87 -3.01
C ALA A 42 -0.27 2.81 -3.07
N VAL A 43 -0.79 2.53 -4.27
CA VAL A 43 -1.78 1.45 -4.47
C VAL A 43 -1.15 0.08 -4.22
N GLU A 44 0.04 -0.18 -4.74
CA GLU A 44 0.75 -1.45 -4.48
C GLU A 44 1.06 -1.61 -3.00
N ASP A 45 1.57 -0.56 -2.37
CA ASP A 45 1.88 -0.55 -0.93
C ASP A 45 0.64 -0.87 -0.08
N CYS A 46 -0.49 -0.22 -0.39
CA CYS A 46 -1.79 -0.50 0.23
C CYS A 46 -2.21 -1.97 0.08
N PHE A 47 -2.06 -2.57 -1.10
CA PHE A 47 -2.36 -4.00 -1.28
C PHE A 47 -1.40 -4.93 -0.53
N GLN A 48 -0.12 -4.56 -0.42
CA GLN A 48 0.83 -5.33 0.37
C GLN A 48 0.48 -5.26 1.87
N THR A 49 0.19 -4.07 2.39
CA THR A 49 -0.30 -3.90 3.76
C THR A 49 -1.58 -4.68 4.00
N ALA A 50 -2.53 -4.69 3.06
CA ALA A 50 -3.76 -5.47 3.19
C ALA A 50 -3.50 -6.99 3.30
N LYS A 51 -2.49 -7.53 2.59
CA LYS A 51 -2.10 -8.93 2.75
C LYS A 51 -1.56 -9.21 4.14
N THR A 52 -0.69 -8.33 4.65
CA THR A 52 -0.06 -8.49 5.96
C THR A 52 -1.03 -8.30 7.12
N ASP A 53 -1.84 -7.23 7.09
CA ASP A 53 -2.63 -6.79 8.25
C ASP A 53 -4.01 -7.46 8.34
N VAL A 54 -4.63 -7.76 7.19
CA VAL A 54 -6.00 -8.32 7.15
C VAL A 54 -6.08 -9.68 6.44
N GLY A 55 -4.94 -10.27 6.07
CA GLY A 55 -4.89 -11.59 5.47
C GLY A 55 -5.59 -11.65 4.11
N LEU A 56 -5.45 -10.61 3.28
CA LEU A 56 -6.11 -10.52 1.97
C LEU A 56 -5.83 -11.75 1.09
N ASP A 57 -4.62 -12.31 1.15
CA ASP A 57 -4.20 -13.52 0.43
C ASP A 57 -4.20 -14.79 1.30
N GLN A 58 -4.53 -14.68 2.59
CA GLN A 58 -4.56 -15.79 3.55
C GLN A 58 -5.94 -16.46 3.59
N TYR A 59 -6.37 -17.03 2.47
CA TYR A 59 -7.61 -17.80 2.39
C TYR A 59 -7.36 -19.21 1.88
N GLN A 60 -8.05 -20.20 2.45
CA GLN A 60 -7.97 -21.61 2.01
C GLN A 60 -9.23 -22.06 1.26
N VAL A 61 -10.11 -21.12 0.90
CA VAL A 61 -11.42 -21.44 0.32
C VAL A 61 -11.32 -21.75 -1.17
N ARG A 62 -12.01 -22.81 -1.59
CA ARG A 62 -12.00 -23.32 -2.97
C ARG A 62 -13.25 -22.96 -3.78
N ARG A 63 -14.26 -22.36 -3.14
CA ARG A 63 -15.50 -21.93 -3.80
C ARG A 63 -15.47 -20.43 -4.05
N TYR A 64 -15.97 -20.02 -5.22
CA TYR A 64 -15.97 -18.63 -5.67
C TYR A 64 -16.76 -17.71 -4.73
N ASP A 65 -17.92 -18.15 -4.24
CA ASP A 65 -18.78 -17.40 -3.32
C ASP A 65 -18.04 -17.05 -2.02
N ALA A 66 -17.31 -18.02 -1.47
CA ALA A 66 -16.57 -17.84 -0.24
C ALA A 66 -15.30 -17.01 -0.45
N TRP A 67 -14.62 -17.16 -1.60
CA TRP A 67 -13.52 -16.28 -1.99
C TRP A 67 -13.99 -14.82 -2.12
N TYR A 68 -15.12 -14.59 -2.81
CA TYR A 68 -15.66 -13.24 -3.01
C TYR A 68 -15.98 -12.56 -1.67
N ARG A 69 -16.67 -13.27 -0.77
CA ARG A 69 -16.96 -12.77 0.59
C ARG A 69 -15.69 -12.44 1.37
N HIS A 70 -14.66 -13.31 1.30
CA HIS A 70 -13.38 -13.07 1.96
C HIS A 70 -12.71 -11.80 1.46
N ILE A 71 -12.56 -11.65 0.14
CA ILE A 71 -11.94 -10.47 -0.47
C ILE A 71 -12.71 -9.19 -0.11
N THR A 72 -14.05 -9.21 -0.16
CA THR A 72 -14.85 -8.05 0.23
C THR A 72 -14.64 -7.67 1.70
N LEU A 73 -14.66 -8.64 2.61
CA LEU A 73 -14.47 -8.39 4.04
C LEU A 73 -13.05 -7.91 4.35
N ALA A 74 -12.02 -8.50 3.72
CA ALA A 74 -10.64 -8.08 3.88
C ALA A 74 -10.42 -6.64 3.35
N MET A 75 -10.92 -6.32 2.15
CA MET A 75 -10.85 -4.97 1.61
C MET A 75 -11.58 -3.96 2.51
N LEU A 76 -12.76 -4.31 3.03
CA LEU A 76 -13.50 -3.46 3.96
C LEU A 76 -12.71 -3.21 5.26
N ALA A 77 -12.16 -4.26 5.87
CA ALA A 77 -11.35 -4.15 7.07
C ALA A 77 -10.11 -3.27 6.84
N HIS A 78 -9.43 -3.44 5.71
CA HIS A 78 -8.28 -2.61 5.35
C HIS A 78 -8.66 -1.14 5.16
N THR A 79 -9.78 -0.85 4.48
CA THR A 79 -10.26 0.53 4.33
C THR A 79 -10.60 1.17 5.68
N TYR A 80 -11.21 0.42 6.60
CA TYR A 80 -11.50 0.90 7.95
C TYR A 80 -10.21 1.23 8.72
N LEU A 81 -9.20 0.36 8.68
CA LEU A 81 -7.90 0.62 9.29
C LEU A 81 -7.19 1.84 8.67
N ALA A 82 -7.21 1.97 7.34
CA ALA A 82 -6.59 3.10 6.65
C ALA A 82 -7.26 4.44 7.00
N VAL A 83 -8.60 4.47 7.03
CA VAL A 83 -9.37 5.68 7.37
C VAL A 83 -9.19 6.06 8.84
N THR A 84 -9.28 5.09 9.75
CA THR A 84 -9.07 5.35 11.19
C THR A 84 -7.66 5.81 11.48
N ALA A 85 -6.64 5.24 10.83
CA ALA A 85 -5.25 5.69 10.95
C ALA A 85 -5.05 7.12 10.41
N ALA A 86 -5.73 7.49 9.33
CA ALA A 86 -5.65 8.84 8.74
C ALA A 86 -6.31 9.92 9.62
N ILE A 87 -7.37 9.56 10.36
CA ILE A 87 -8.11 10.48 11.25
C ILE A 87 -7.49 10.53 12.65
N ALA A 88 -6.77 9.48 13.08
CA ALA A 88 -6.20 9.39 14.41
C ALA A 88 -5.22 10.55 14.68
N PRO A 89 -5.30 11.21 15.86
CA PRO A 89 -4.34 12.23 16.23
C PRO A 89 -2.93 11.64 16.31
N LYS A 90 -1.93 12.38 15.82
CA LYS A 90 -0.54 11.95 15.69
C LYS A 90 0.07 11.37 16.98
N ALA A 91 -0.41 11.81 18.14
CA ALA A 91 -0.02 11.29 19.46
C ALA A 91 -0.50 9.84 19.72
N LEU A 92 -1.70 9.47 19.27
CA LEU A 92 -2.22 8.10 19.39
C LEU A 92 -1.52 7.14 18.40
N ALA A 93 -1.20 7.61 17.20
CA ALA A 93 -0.41 6.83 16.22
C ALA A 93 1.04 6.58 16.70
N ALA A 94 1.64 7.54 17.41
CA ALA A 94 2.92 7.33 18.07
C ALA A 94 2.82 6.33 19.22
N ALA A 95 1.76 6.38 20.03
CA ALA A 95 1.52 5.46 21.14
C ALA A 95 1.25 4.00 20.67
N SER A 96 0.54 3.79 19.55
CA SER A 96 0.34 2.45 18.99
C SER A 96 1.62 1.84 18.42
N SER A 97 2.53 2.65 17.88
CA SER A 97 3.88 2.19 17.48
C SER A 97 4.78 1.84 18.68
N GLN A 98 4.45 2.37 19.87
CA GLN A 98 5.13 2.09 21.12
C GLN A 98 4.63 0.82 21.81
N SER A 99 3.47 0.26 21.42
CA SER A 99 3.11 -1.12 21.78
C SER A 99 3.92 -2.15 20.97
N ARG A 100 5.23 -1.92 20.88
CA ARG A 100 6.22 -2.96 20.64
C ARG A 100 6.26 -3.76 21.93
N TRP A 101 5.57 -4.90 21.94
CA TRP A 101 5.87 -6.06 22.78
C TRP A 101 6.68 -5.69 24.02
N ALA A 102 6.01 -5.48 25.15
CA ALA A 102 6.69 -5.58 26.43
C ALA A 102 7.40 -6.93 26.42
N ARG A 103 8.71 -6.91 26.14
CA ARG A 103 9.57 -8.09 26.20
C ARG A 103 9.49 -8.52 27.66
N SER A 104 8.59 -9.45 27.95
CA SER A 104 8.59 -10.12 29.24
C SER A 104 9.96 -10.80 29.33
N SER A 105 10.81 -10.29 30.21
CA SER A 105 12.05 -10.93 30.60
C SER A 105 11.71 -12.19 31.40
N VAL A 106 11.17 -13.21 30.73
CA VAL A 106 11.06 -14.55 31.30
C VAL A 106 12.34 -15.27 30.90
N SER A 107 13.35 -15.16 31.75
CA SER A 107 14.55 -15.98 31.67
C SER A 107 14.19 -17.39 32.14
N TRP A 108 14.18 -18.36 31.23
CA TRP A 108 14.20 -19.76 31.63
C TRP A 108 15.63 -20.12 32.00
N HIS A 109 15.89 -20.21 33.31
CA HIS A 109 17.08 -20.87 33.84
C HIS A 109 16.66 -22.25 34.35
N THR A 110 17.26 -23.28 33.76
CA THR A 110 17.54 -24.58 34.38
C THR A 110 18.95 -24.95 34.02
#